data_AF-A0A9X1T9V1-F1
#
_entry.id   AF-A0A9X1T9V1-F1
#
_cell.length_a   1.000
_cell.length_b   1.000
_cell.length_c   1.000
_cell.angle_alpha   90.00
_cell.angle_beta   90.00
_cell.angle_gamma   90.00
#
_symmetry.space_group_name_H-M   'P 1'
#
loop_
_entity.id
_entity.type
_entity.pdbx_description
1 polymer ?
#
loop_
_entity_poly.entity_id
_entity_poly.type
_entity_poly.pdbx_seq_one_letter_code
_entity_poly.pdbx_strand_id
1 'polypeptide(L)'
;MKKAFLLAVFVLMGFFAAACPVCDQRQPKLLQGIAHGAGPESNWDYLIVSVAAIIVILTLFFSAKMLIKPGEKSDNHIKRLIINI
;
A
#
# COMPACT_ATOMS: atom_id res chain seq x y z
N MET A 1 14.25 -17.07 3.53
CA MET A 1 14.32 -16.92 2.05
C MET A 1 12.99 -17.19 1.37
N LYS A 2 12.32 -18.33 1.58
CA LYS A 2 11.01 -18.65 0.94
C LYS A 2 9.90 -17.60 1.19
N LYS A 3 9.80 -17.05 2.40
CA LYS A 3 8.81 -16.01 2.76
C LYS A 3 9.04 -14.68 2.03
N ALA A 4 10.30 -14.22 1.98
CA ALA A 4 10.66 -12.99 1.26
C ALA A 4 10.44 -13.14 -0.25
N PHE A 5 10.72 -14.32 -0.80
CA PHE A 5 10.44 -14.64 -2.20
C PHE A 5 8.94 -14.62 -2.50
N LEU A 6 8.11 -15.27 -1.68
CA LEU A 6 6.64 -15.24 -1.83
C LEU A 6 6.08 -13.82 -1.71
N LEU A 7 6.61 -13.02 -0.79
CA LEU A 7 6.19 -11.64 -0.60
C LEU A 7 6.60 -10.77 -1.80
N ALA A 8 7.80 -10.98 -2.36
CA ALA A 8 8.22 -10.33 -3.58
C ALA A 8 7.34 -10.72 -4.78
N VAL A 9 7.00 -12.00 -4.94
CA VAL A 9 6.09 -12.47 -6.01
C VAL A 9 4.70 -11.84 -5.87
N PHE A 10 4.16 -11.78 -4.66
CA PHE A 10 2.86 -11.16 -4.40
C PHE A 10 2.86 -9.65 -4.73
N VAL A 11 3.92 -8.93 -4.34
CA VAL A 11 4.09 -7.52 -4.68
C VAL A 11 4.23 -7.33 -6.19
N LEU A 12 4.99 -8.18 -6.87
CA LEU A 12 5.19 -8.13 -8.32
C LEU A 12 3.90 -8.41 -9.11
N MET A 13 3.02 -9.28 -8.61
CA MET A 13 1.70 -9.53 -9.23
C MET A 13 0.83 -8.27 -9.31
N GLY A 14 0.96 -7.35 -8.34
CA GLY A 14 0.22 -6.08 -8.35
C GLY A 14 0.61 -5.12 -9.47
N PHE A 15 1.82 -5.24 -10.03
CA PHE A 15 2.30 -4.35 -11.10
C PHE A 15 1.74 -4.67 -12.49
N PHE A 16 1.10 -5.83 -12.70
CA PHE A 16 0.55 -6.22 -14.00
C PHE A 16 -0.83 -5.60 -14.31
N ALA A 17 -1.38 -4.80 -13.41
CA ALA A 17 -2.62 -4.07 -13.64
C ALA A 17 -2.37 -2.80 -14.48
N ALA A 18 -2.07 -2.98 -15.78
CA ALA A 18 -1.91 -1.86 -16.70
C ALA A 18 -3.26 -1.17 -17.00
N ALA A 19 -3.23 0.15 -17.19
CA ALA A 19 -4.40 0.91 -17.64
C ALA A 19 -4.85 0.43 -19.03
N CYS A 20 -6.17 0.33 -19.27
CA CYS A 20 -6.64 0.20 -20.65
C CYS A 20 -6.41 1.53 -21.40
N PRO A 21 -6.31 1.54 -22.75
CA PRO A 21 -6.01 2.75 -23.52
C PRO A 21 -6.96 3.93 -23.24
N VAL A 22 -8.22 3.63 -22.90
CA VAL A 22 -9.24 4.64 -22.57
C VAL A 22 -8.97 5.28 -21.21
N CYS A 23 -8.62 4.49 -20.20
CA CYS A 23 -8.27 5.01 -18.87
C CYS A 23 -6.98 5.81 -18.91
N ASP A 24 -6.00 5.36 -19.71
CA ASP A 24 -4.70 6.01 -19.84
C ASP A 24 -4.82 7.46 -20.35
N GLN A 25 -5.62 7.69 -21.40
CA GLN A 25 -5.85 9.04 -21.94
C GLN A 25 -6.56 9.99 -20.96
N ARG A 26 -7.31 9.45 -20.00
CA ARG A 26 -8.08 10.19 -18.99
C ARG A 26 -7.32 10.38 -17.69
N GLN A 27 -6.09 9.89 -17.59
CA GLN A 27 -5.25 10.04 -16.41
C GLN A 27 -4.38 11.30 -16.49
N PRO A 28 -4.04 11.91 -15.34
CA PRO A 28 -3.07 12.99 -15.29
C PRO A 28 -1.72 12.48 -15.77
N LYS A 29 -0.96 13.34 -16.49
CA LYS A 29 0.31 12.99 -17.15
C LYS A 29 1.31 12.22 -16.26
N LEU A 30 1.28 12.45 -14.95
CA LEU A 30 2.19 11.78 -14.00
C LEU A 30 1.80 10.32 -13.71
N LEU A 31 0.52 9.97 -13.84
CA LEU A 31 -0.03 8.65 -13.46
C LEU A 31 -0.47 7.80 -14.66
N GLN A 32 -0.36 8.33 -15.87
CA GLN A 32 -0.60 7.60 -17.12
C GLN A 32 0.24 6.31 -17.18
N GLY A 33 -0.40 5.21 -17.55
CA GLY A 33 0.18 3.88 -17.63
C GLY A 33 0.30 3.13 -16.30
N ILE A 34 0.04 3.78 -15.17
CA ILE A 34 0.21 3.22 -13.82
C ILE A 34 -1.13 3.07 -13.10
N ALA A 35 -1.98 4.08 -13.16
CA ALA A 35 -3.26 4.04 -12.47
C ALA A 35 -4.31 3.27 -13.29
N HIS A 36 -5.36 2.77 -12.64
CA HIS A 36 -6.54 2.26 -13.32
C HIS A 36 -7.72 3.20 -13.03
N GLY A 37 -8.60 3.39 -14.02
CA GLY A 37 -9.74 4.31 -13.91
C GLY A 37 -9.43 5.76 -14.32
N ALA A 38 -10.45 6.62 -14.21
CA ALA A 38 -10.34 8.04 -14.49
C ALA A 38 -9.55 8.76 -13.39
N GLY A 39 -8.76 9.76 -13.77
CA GLY A 39 -8.06 10.60 -12.81
C GLY A 39 -8.97 11.58 -12.07
N PRO A 40 -8.44 12.31 -11.07
CA PRO A 40 -9.18 13.38 -10.39
C PRO A 40 -9.59 14.48 -11.38
N GLU A 41 -10.86 14.91 -11.35
CA GLU A 41 -11.42 15.87 -12.31
C GLU A 41 -11.25 17.32 -11.84
N SER A 42 -11.22 17.55 -10.53
CA SER A 42 -11.11 18.87 -9.91
C SER A 42 -9.91 19.02 -8.95
N ASN A 43 -9.51 20.26 -8.67
CA ASN A 43 -8.45 20.54 -7.68
C ASN A 43 -8.79 20.01 -6.27
N TRP A 44 -10.08 19.94 -5.92
CA TRP A 44 -10.52 19.36 -4.66
C TRP A 44 -10.32 17.85 -4.62
N ASP A 45 -10.53 17.17 -5.74
CA ASP A 45 -10.29 15.73 -5.85
C ASP A 45 -8.80 15.42 -5.64
N TYR A 46 -7.90 16.25 -6.20
CA TYR A 46 -6.46 16.13 -5.96
C TYR A 46 -6.10 16.29 -4.48
N LEU A 47 -6.72 17.25 -3.78
CA LEU A 47 -6.48 17.45 -2.35
C LEU A 47 -6.94 16.22 -1.55
N ILE A 48 -8.16 15.74 -1.80
CA ILE A 48 -8.74 14.59 -1.10
C ILE A 48 -7.89 13.33 -1.31
N VAL A 49 -7.56 13.02 -2.57
CA VAL A 49 -6.74 11.84 -2.91
C VAL A 49 -5.35 11.94 -2.29
N SER A 50 -4.74 13.13 -2.27
CA SER A 50 -3.42 13.33 -1.66
C SER A 50 -3.46 13.11 -0.15
N VAL A 51 -4.46 13.63 0.55
CA VAL A 51 -4.64 13.42 1.99
C VAL A 51 -4.91 11.96 2.30
N ALA A 52 -5.77 11.30 1.52
CA ALA A 52 -6.05 9.88 1.66
C ALA A 52 -4.79 9.03 1.48
N ALA A 53 -3.98 9.32 0.45
CA ALA A 53 -2.71 8.63 0.22
C ALA A 53 -1.75 8.76 1.41
N ILE A 54 -1.63 9.96 2.00
CA ILE A 54 -0.82 10.18 3.21
C ILE A 54 -1.32 9.31 4.37
N ILE A 55 -2.63 9.29 4.62
CA ILE A 55 -3.23 8.48 5.71
C ILE A 55 -2.96 6.99 5.48
N VAL A 56 -3.10 6.49 4.24
CA VAL A 56 -2.82 5.09 3.90
C VAL A 56 -1.35 4.75 4.11
N ILE A 57 -0.42 5.60 3.69
CA ILE A 57 1.02 5.38 3.91
C ILE A 57 1.34 5.33 5.41
N LEU A 58 0.78 6.26 6.19
CA LEU A 58 0.97 6.28 7.65
C LEU A 58 0.40 5.04 8.32
N THR A 59 -0.83 4.64 7.97
CA THR A 59 -1.46 3.44 8.55
C THR A 59 -0.73 2.16 8.15
N LEU A 60 -0.27 2.04 6.90
CA LEU A 60 0.57 0.94 6.45
C LEU A 60 1.89 0.89 7.23
N PHE A 61 2.55 2.03 7.39
CA PHE A 61 3.78 2.13 8.18
C PHE A 61 3.58 1.68 9.63
N PHE A 62 2.54 2.18 10.31
CA PHE A 62 2.26 1.80 11.69
C PHE A 62 1.84 0.34 11.80
N SER A 63 1.05 -0.17 10.86
CA SER A 63 0.68 -1.59 10.79
C SER A 63 1.93 -2.47 10.69
N ALA A 64 2.82 -2.18 9.74
CA ALA A 64 4.08 -2.90 9.58
C ALA A 64 4.98 -2.78 10.83
N LYS A 65 5.13 -1.57 11.39
CA LYS A 65 5.88 -1.32 12.62
C LYS A 65 5.37 -2.18 13.77
N MET A 66 4.05 -2.25 13.97
CA MET A 66 3.41 -3.03 15.04
C MET A 66 3.49 -4.54 14.82
N LEU A 67 3.68 -5.00 13.58
CA LEU A 67 3.92 -6.41 13.27
C LEU A 67 5.39 -6.80 13.48
N ILE A 68 6.33 -5.96 13.05
CA ILE A 68 7.78 -6.24 13.12
C ILE A 68 8.32 -6.01 14.53
N LYS A 69 7.99 -4.87 15.14
CA LYS A 69 8.47 -4.49 16.48
C LYS A 69 7.31 -3.93 17.31
N PRO A 70 6.49 -4.82 17.91
CA PRO A 70 5.46 -4.38 18.83
C PRO A 70 6.11 -3.64 20.00
N GLY A 71 5.58 -2.46 20.34
CA GLY A 71 6.03 -1.67 21.50
C GLY A 71 5.52 -2.19 22.84
N GLU A 72 4.80 -3.31 22.83
CA GLU A 72 4.19 -3.93 24.00
C GLU A 72 5.27 -4.60 24.87
N LYS A 73 5.27 -4.23 26.15
CA LYS A 73 6.24 -4.73 27.15
C LYS A 73 5.68 -5.86 27.99
N SER A 74 4.37 -6.11 27.93
CA SER A 74 3.73 -7.21 28.64
C SER A 74 4.20 -8.58 28.12
N ASP A 75 4.60 -9.45 29.04
CA ASP A 75 5.05 -10.81 28.74
C ASP A 75 3.92 -11.71 28.25
N ASN A 76 2.66 -11.41 28.63
CA ASN A 76 1.46 -12.19 28.29
C ASN A 76 0.83 -11.80 26.94
N HIS A 77 1.52 -11.01 26.12
CA HIS A 77 0.95 -10.55 24.85
C HIS A 77 0.95 -11.66 23.77
N ILE A 78 -0.16 -11.82 23.06
CA ILE A 78 -0.36 -12.90 22.06
C ILE A 78 0.73 -12.99 20.99
N LYS A 79 1.37 -11.85 20.63
CA LYS A 79 2.49 -11.85 19.67
C LYS A 79 3.79 -12.45 20.24
N ARG A 80 4.03 -12.42 21.56
CA ARG A 80 5.18 -13.11 22.19
C ARG A 80 4.97 -14.63 22.26
N LEU A 81 3.72 -15.09 22.26
CA LEU A 81 3.43 -16.52 22.19
C LEU A 81 3.80 -17.13 20.81
N ILE A 82 3.77 -16.33 19.74
CA ILE A 82 4.03 -16.79 18.37
C ILE A 82 5.47 -16.50 17.92
N ILE A 83 6.04 -15.35 18.32
CA ILE A 83 7.36 -14.89 17.86
C ILE A 83 8.52 -15.46 18.72
N ASN A 84 8.24 -16.02 19.89
CA ASN A 84 9.26 -16.57 20.82
C ASN A 84 9.41 -18.11 20.74
N ILE A 85 9.24 -18.67 19.53
CA ILE A 85 9.65 -20.04 19.18
C ILE A 85 11.04 -20.00 18.55
#